data_AF-A0AAF3ESD7-F1
#
_entry.id   AF-A0AAF3ESD7-F1
#
_cell.length_a   1.000
_cell.length_b   1.000
_cell.length_c   1.000
_cell.angle_alpha   90.00
_cell.angle_beta   90.00
_cell.angle_gamma   90.00
#
_symmetry.space_group_name_H-M   'P 1'
#
loop_
_entity.id
_entity.type
_entity.pdbx_description
1 polymer ?
#
loop_
_entity_poly.entity_id
_entity_poly.type
_entity_poly.pdbx_seq_one_letter_code
_entity_poly.pdbx_strand_id
1 'polypeptide(L)'
;MAMGTRERCDIAVHYRVYDAAEVPFEDDEALRDWMYARYKEKDDMLGRYYETGEFFRGETGQRVVFSWTKIIIQYIFWFGSCYLHWKLYTWLLMLPYYFLFPRQ
;
A
#
# COMPACT_ATOMS: atom_id res chain seq x y z
N MET A 1 8.46 -22.76 -7.02
CA MET A 1 7.32 -22.16 -7.75
C MET A 1 6.32 -21.72 -6.70
N ALA A 2 6.49 -20.51 -6.17
CA ALA A 2 5.76 -19.99 -5.01
C ALA A 2 5.10 -18.64 -5.34
N MET A 3 4.61 -18.50 -6.57
CA MET A 3 3.76 -17.37 -6.93
C MET A 3 2.33 -17.89 -6.93
N GLY A 4 1.68 -17.82 -5.76
CA GLY A 4 0.23 -17.90 -5.69
C GLY A 4 -0.32 -16.67 -6.40
N THR A 5 -0.48 -16.76 -7.72
CA THR A 5 -1.09 -15.70 -8.52
C THR A 5 -2.58 -15.75 -8.25
N ARG A 6 -3.01 -15.11 -7.15
CA ARG A 6 -4.43 -14.81 -6.94
C ARG A 6 -4.89 -13.96 -8.12
N GLU A 7 -6.00 -14.36 -8.71
CA GLU A 7 -6.65 -13.62 -9.80
C GLU A 7 -6.80 -12.14 -9.42
N ARG A 8 -6.80 -11.26 -10.43
CA ARG A 8 -6.87 -9.80 -10.24
C ARG A 8 -8.21 -9.43 -9.62
N CYS A 9 -8.34 -9.57 -8.30
CA CYS A 9 -9.52 -9.17 -7.55
C CYS A 9 -9.57 -7.64 -7.51
N ASP A 10 -10.65 -7.07 -8.01
CA ASP A 10 -10.98 -5.67 -7.85
C ASP A 10 -11.45 -5.44 -6.41
N ILE A 11 -10.56 -4.91 -5.57
CA ILE A 11 -10.87 -4.64 -4.17
C ILE A 11 -11.27 -3.17 -4.08
N ALA A 12 -12.56 -2.92 -3.94
CA ALA A 12 -13.10 -1.59 -3.71
C ALA A 12 -13.17 -1.36 -2.19
N VAL A 13 -12.46 -0.33 -1.72
CA VAL A 13 -12.42 0.02 -0.29
C VAL A 13 -12.94 1.44 -0.12
N HIS A 14 -13.96 1.60 0.73
CA HIS A 14 -14.49 2.91 1.12
C HIS A 14 -14.10 3.22 2.56
N TYR A 15 -13.23 4.20 2.76
CA TYR A 15 -12.81 4.66 4.09
C TYR A 15 -13.67 5.83 4.54
N ARG A 16 -14.19 5.77 5.77
CA ARG A 16 -14.77 6.92 6.48
C ARG A 16 -14.01 7.15 7.77
N VAL A 17 -13.67 8.41 8.01
CA VAL A 17 -13.02 8.86 9.25
C VAL A 17 -14.09 9.59 10.07
N TYR A 18 -14.25 9.21 11.33
CA TYR A 18 -15.14 9.85 12.29
C TYR A 18 -14.30 10.51 13.38
N ASP A 19 -14.77 11.63 13.91
CA ASP A 19 -14.13 12.26 15.08
C ASP A 19 -14.35 11.38 16.32
N ALA A 20 -13.33 11.27 17.17
CA ALA A 20 -13.42 10.53 18.42
C ALA A 20 -14.45 11.14 19.39
N ALA A 21 -14.75 12.44 19.26
CA ALA A 21 -15.77 13.11 20.07
C ALA A 21 -17.22 12.71 19.70
N GLU A 22 -17.46 12.22 18.48
CA GLU A 22 -18.80 11.80 18.01
C GLU A 22 -19.15 10.37 18.39
N VAL A 23 -18.16 9.60 18.86
CA VAL A 23 -18.34 8.20 19.23
C VAL A 23 -18.55 8.13 20.75
N PRO A 24 -19.74 7.72 21.22
CA PRO A 24 -20.01 7.64 22.64
C PRO A 24 -19.31 6.42 23.23
N PHE A 25 -18.04 6.57 23.64
CA PHE A 25 -17.24 5.49 24.24
C PHE A 25 -17.55 5.26 25.73
N GLU A 26 -18.21 6.21 26.38
CA GLU A 26 -18.46 6.19 27.83
C GLU A 26 -19.73 5.42 28.22
N ASP A 27 -20.64 5.16 27.27
CA ASP A 27 -21.91 4.48 27.49
C ASP A 27 -22.06 3.31 26.49
N ASP A 28 -22.11 2.09 27.02
CA ASP A 28 -22.19 0.85 26.24
C ASP A 28 -23.47 0.74 25.41
N GLU A 29 -24.60 1.25 25.90
CA GLU A 29 -25.87 1.18 25.18
C GLU A 29 -25.90 2.19 24.03
N ALA A 30 -25.44 3.42 24.28
CA ALA A 30 -25.32 4.45 23.26
C ALA A 30 -24.27 4.08 22.18
N LEU A 31 -23.15 3.45 22.58
CA LEU A 31 -22.14 2.93 21.65
C LEU A 31 -22.73 1.87 20.73
N ARG A 32 -23.45 0.91 21.32
CA ARG A 32 -24.08 -0.18 20.58
C ARG A 32 -25.06 0.36 19.55
N ASP A 33 -25.92 1.29 19.94
CA ASP A 33 -26.93 1.87 19.05
C ASP A 33 -26.28 2.70 17.94
N TRP A 34 -25.20 3.44 18.25
CA TRP A 34 -24.39 4.13 17.25
C TRP A 34 -23.74 3.17 16.25
N MET A 35 -23.16 2.07 16.73
CA MET A 35 -22.56 1.04 15.88
C MET A 35 -23.62 0.40 14.97
N TYR A 36 -24.80 0.07 15.49
CA TYR A 36 -25.90 -0.48 14.69
C TYR A 36 -26.35 0.50 13.59
N ALA A 37 -26.45 1.79 13.89
CA ALA A 37 -26.77 2.81 12.89
C ALA A 37 -25.72 2.85 11.77
N ARG A 38 -24.42 2.79 12.11
CA ARG A 38 -23.33 2.74 11.13
C ARG A 38 -23.31 1.45 10.32
N TYR A 39 -23.61 0.31 10.95
CA TYR A 39 -23.69 -0.97 10.25
C TYR A 39 -24.82 -1.00 9.23
N LYS A 40 -26.00 -0.48 9.59
CA LYS A 40 -27.13 -0.38 8.67
C LYS A 40 -26.81 0.48 7.45
N GLU A 41 -26.13 1.61 7.65
CA GLU A 41 -25.67 2.48 6.56
C GLU A 41 -24.65 1.78 5.67
N LYS A 42 -23.71 1.02 6.25
CA LYS A 42 -22.73 0.21 5.52
C LYS A 42 -23.39 -0.90 4.71
N ASP A 43 -24.38 -1.60 5.25
CA ASP A 43 -25.10 -2.66 4.54
C ASP A 43 -25.94 -2.12 3.38
N ASP A 44 -26.61 -0.96 3.55
CA ASP A 44 -27.31 -0.28 2.45
C ASP A 44 -26.35 0.15 1.33
N MET A 45 -25.19 0.71 1.71
CA MET A 45 -24.14 1.08 0.75
C MET A 45 -23.59 -0.14 -0.02
N LEU A 46 -23.35 -1.26 0.67
CA LEU A 46 -22.90 -2.50 0.04
C LEU A 46 -23.97 -3.10 -0.87
N GLY A 47 -25.25 -3.07 -0.46
CA GLY A 47 -26.37 -3.49 -1.30
C GLY A 47 -26.38 -2.75 -2.64
N ARG A 48 -26.25 -1.42 -2.60
CA ARG A 48 -26.12 -0.61 -3.81
C ARG A 48 -24.87 -0.95 -4.62
N TYR A 49 -23.71 -1.12 -3.96
CA TYR A 49 -22.47 -1.49 -4.65
C TYR A 49 -22.60 -2.83 -5.40
N TYR A 50 -23.31 -3.82 -4.84
CA TYR A 50 -23.55 -5.08 -5.52
C TYR A 50 -24.53 -4.97 -6.70
N GLU A 51 -25.50 -4.05 -6.64
CA GLU A 51 -26.47 -3.82 -7.71
C GLU A 51 -25.90 -2.96 -8.86
N THR A 52 -25.20 -1.87 -8.53
CA THR A 52 -24.76 -0.86 -9.51
C THR A 52 -23.25 -0.86 -9.76
N GLY A 53 -22.44 -1.53 -8.94
CA GLY A 53 -20.98 -1.53 -9.04
C GLY A 53 -20.30 -0.25 -8.54
N GLU A 54 -21.05 0.67 -7.93
CA GLU A 54 -20.58 1.97 -7.43
C GLU A 54 -21.06 2.20 -6.00
N PHE A 55 -20.21 2.76 -5.14
CA PHE A 55 -20.57 3.06 -3.74
C PHE A 55 -21.54 4.24 -3.61
N PHE A 56 -21.35 5.29 -4.42
CA PHE A 56 -22.21 6.47 -4.51
C PHE A 56 -22.44 6.83 -5.98
N ARG A 57 -23.65 7.31 -6.30
CA ARG A 57 -23.98 7.75 -7.66
C ARG A 57 -23.07 8.91 -8.07
N GLY A 58 -22.19 8.67 -9.05
CA GLY A 58 -21.32 9.70 -9.63
C GLY A 58 -19.95 9.86 -8.98
N GLU A 59 -19.63 9.09 -7.94
CA GLU A 59 -18.26 9.02 -7.41
C GLU A 59 -17.56 7.79 -8.01
N THR A 60 -16.79 8.02 -9.07
CA THR A 60 -15.89 6.98 -9.58
C THR A 60 -14.75 6.78 -8.58
N GLY A 61 -14.87 5.77 -7.72
CA GLY A 61 -13.83 5.44 -6.75
C GLY A 61 -12.45 5.37 -7.41
N GLN A 62 -11.45 5.97 -6.76
CA GLN A 62 -10.09 5.96 -7.29
C GLN A 62 -9.55 4.53 -7.22
N ARG A 63 -9.52 3.83 -8.37
CA ARG A 63 -8.94 2.49 -8.47
C ARG A 63 -7.45 2.55 -8.18
N VAL A 64 -7.05 2.10 -6.99
CA VAL A 64 -5.64 1.94 -6.62
C VAL A 64 -5.13 0.67 -7.29
N VAL A 65 -4.73 0.81 -8.56
CA VAL A 65 -4.10 -0.30 -9.28
C VAL A 65 -2.63 -0.38 -8.86
N PHE A 66 -2.25 -1.47 -8.21
CA PHE A 66 -0.86 -1.79 -7.96
C PHE A 66 -0.15 -2.07 -9.30
N SER A 67 0.52 -1.05 -9.83
CA SER A 67 1.27 -1.15 -11.08
C SER A 67 2.59 -1.88 -10.85
N TRP A 68 2.67 -3.12 -11.35
CA TRP A 68 3.90 -3.92 -11.37
C TRP A 68 5.09 -3.17 -11.98
N THR A 69 4.84 -2.34 -13.00
CA THR A 69 5.87 -1.52 -13.64
C THR A 69 6.53 -0.56 -12.66
N LYS A 70 5.74 0.11 -11.79
CA LYS A 70 6.29 1.01 -10.77
C LYS A 70 7.15 0.25 -9.76
N ILE A 71 6.69 -0.93 -9.35
CA ILE A 71 7.42 -1.80 -8.43
C ILE A 71 8.76 -2.23 -9.04
N ILE A 72 8.75 -2.71 -10.28
CA ILE A 72 9.94 -3.18 -10.99
C ILE A 72 10.96 -2.03 -11.17
N ILE A 73 10.50 -0.85 -11.61
CA ILE A 73 11.36 0.33 -11.76
C ILE A 73 12.03 0.70 -10.44
N GLN A 74 11.28 0.70 -9.33
CA GLN A 74 11.81 1.01 -8.01
C GLN A 74 12.92 0.02 -7.60
N TYR A 75 12.73 -1.27 -7.84
CA TYR A 75 13.75 -2.28 -7.55
C TYR A 75 14.98 -2.13 -8.43
N ILE A 76 14.80 -1.97 -9.75
CA ILE A 76 15.93 -1.77 -10.68
C ILE A 76 16.75 -0.54 -10.26
N PHE A 77 16.08 0.54 -9.86
CA PHE A 77 16.74 1.74 -9.36
C PHE A 77 17.58 1.46 -8.11
N TRP A 78 17.03 0.77 -7.10
CA TRP A 78 17.76 0.44 -5.89
C TRP A 78 18.92 -0.52 -6.14
N PHE A 79 18.70 -1.60 -6.90
CA PHE A 79 19.76 -2.56 -7.23
C PHE A 79 20.87 -1.94 -8.07
N GLY A 80 20.53 -1.11 -9.06
CA GLY A 80 21.49 -0.37 -9.86
C GLY A 80 22.30 0.63 -9.03
N SER A 81 21.64 1.37 -8.15
CA SER A 81 22.30 2.29 -7.22
C SER A 81 23.26 1.54 -6.29
N CYS A 82 22.84 0.46 -5.65
CA CYS A 82 23.70 -0.35 -4.78
C CYS A 82 24.91 -0.92 -5.52
N TYR A 83 24.73 -1.40 -6.76
CA TYR A 83 25.83 -1.91 -7.57
C TYR A 83 26.86 -0.82 -7.92
N LEU A 84 26.39 0.37 -8.30
CA LEU A 84 27.27 1.50 -8.60
C LEU A 84 28.08 1.92 -7.37
N HIS A 85 27.43 2.05 -6.21
CA HIS A 85 28.10 2.37 -4.95
C HIS A 85 29.13 1.31 -4.57
N TRP A 86 28.78 0.02 -4.66
CA TRP A 86 29.72 -1.06 -4.36
C TRP A 86 30.95 -1.05 -5.28
N LYS A 87 30.76 -0.80 -6.58
CA LYS A 87 31.87 -0.66 -7.53
C LYS A 87 32.77 0.54 -7.21
N LEU A 88 32.18 1.68 -6.82
CA LEU A 88 32.93 2.87 -6.43
C LEU A 88 33.73 2.62 -5.13
N TYR A 89 33.14 1.97 -4.13
CA TYR A 89 33.83 1.65 -2.88
C TYR A 89 34.97 0.64 -3.09
N THR A 90 34.74 -0.41 -3.88
CA THR A 90 35.80 -1.38 -4.20
C THR A 90 36.93 -0.75 -5.00
N TRP A 91 36.63 0.15 -5.96
CA TRP A 91 37.65 0.91 -6.67
C TRP A 91 38.44 1.84 -5.72
N LEU A 92 37.76 2.57 -4.83
CA LEU A 92 38.40 3.44 -3.84
C LEU A 92 39.25 2.67 -2.82
N LEU A 93 38.82 1.47 -2.42
CA LEU A 93 39.59 0.60 -1.50
C LEU A 93 40.75 -0.11 -2.21
N MET A 94 40.64 -0.38 -3.51
CA MET A 94 41.73 -0.96 -4.32
C MET A 94 42.87 0.05 -4.55
N LEU A 95 42.59 1.35 -4.70
CA LEU A 95 43.61 2.38 -4.91
C LEU A 95 44.73 2.39 -3.84
N PRO A 96 44.45 2.42 -2.53
CA PRO A 96 45.48 2.32 -1.50
C PRO A 96 46.08 0.91 -1.42
N TYR A 97 45.32 -0.16 -1.71
CA TYR A 97 45.85 -1.52 -1.75
C TYR A 97 46.95 -1.70 -2.82
N TYR A 98 46.72 -1.18 -4.04
CA TYR A 98 47.71 -1.21 -5.12
C TYR A 98 48.91 -0.29 -4.87
N PHE A 99 48.71 0.85 -4.19
CA PHE A 99 49.79 1.77 -3.86
C PHE A 99 50.68 1.25 -2.71
N LEU A 100 50.10 0.53 -1.74
CA LEU A 100 50.79 0.05 -0.55
C LEU A 100 51.44 -1.35 -0.74
N PHE A 101 50.98 -2.14 -1.71
CA PHE A 101 51.60 -3.40 -2.17
C PHE A 101 51.92 -3.35 -3.69
N PRO A 102 52.97 -2.63 -4.12
CA PRO A 102 53.50 -2.82 -5.46
C PRO A 102 54.10 -4.24 -5.53
N ARG A 103 53.52 -5.12 -6.34
CA ARG A 103 54.12 -6.43 -6.66
C ARG A 103 55.56 -6.19 -7.15
N GLN A 104 56.55 -6.71 -6.42
CA GLN A 104 57.86 -7.06 -7.00
C GLN A 104 57.68 -8.14 -8.07
#